data_AF-A0A660DUT2-F1
#
_entry.id   AF-A0A660DUT2-F1
#
_cell.length_a   1.000
_cell.length_b   1.000
_cell.length_c   1.000
_cell.angle_alpha   90.00
_cell.angle_beta   90.00
_cell.angle_gamma   90.00
#
_symmetry.space_group_name_H-M   'P 1'
#
loop_
_entity.id
_entity.type
_entity.pdbx_description
1 polymer ?
#
loop_
_entity_poly.entity_id
_entity_poly.type
_entity_poly.pdbx_seq_one_letter_code
_entity_poly.pdbx_strand_id
1 'polypeptide(L)'
;MTKMTISIDFVSISLMETQFPMLVSYLFPSLQHDDWVECQSGIKGFDKQYTNDKVRFHFSDESPTQLLILSGGACRYLETDNWSWQLFFKKVFACKTAGIATYFRIKRLDIAIDESGSSIQLKPHTIDRYLKQGVITSRATSILFLNEKKIAARCSTGISCYIGQRSSKAYIFIYDKGLEQGMKAGRWYRNEIRLRDPFALKMVDSIVRDPRLFGVLVAEYVRRRLQLRSPTSTIKEVRRRPLVGWYGRYLDHIATCELSYR
;
A
#
# COMPACT_ATOMS: atom_id res chain seq x y z
N MET A 1 -12.23 3.73 -21.70
CA MET A 1 -12.61 4.05 -20.29
C MET A 1 -11.42 3.76 -19.41
N THR A 2 -10.85 4.76 -18.75
CA THR A 2 -9.77 4.55 -17.77
C THR A 2 -10.33 3.80 -16.56
N LYS A 3 -9.66 2.69 -16.23
CA LYS A 3 -10.11 1.63 -15.31
C LYS A 3 -9.52 1.88 -13.93
N MET A 4 -10.28 1.59 -12.88
CA MET A 4 -9.72 1.44 -11.53
C MET A 4 -8.64 0.35 -11.54
N THR A 5 -7.49 0.61 -10.92
CA THR A 5 -6.40 -0.37 -10.84
C THR A 5 -5.93 -0.57 -9.41
N ILE A 6 -5.47 -1.78 -9.10
CA ILE A 6 -4.83 -2.08 -7.82
C ILE A 6 -3.39 -2.54 -8.04
N SER A 7 -2.50 -2.08 -7.16
CA SER A 7 -1.07 -2.35 -7.28
C SER A 7 -0.38 -2.38 -5.93
N ILE A 8 0.81 -2.97 -5.89
CA ILE A 8 1.69 -2.89 -4.72
C ILE A 8 2.48 -1.58 -4.81
N ASP A 9 2.44 -0.81 -3.72
CA ASP A 9 3.00 0.55 -3.65
C ASP A 9 4.07 0.70 -2.56
N PHE A 10 4.27 -0.33 -1.74
CA PHE A 10 5.40 -0.39 -0.81
C PHE A 10 5.61 -1.81 -0.30
N VAL A 11 6.86 -2.25 -0.16
CA VAL A 11 7.22 -3.50 0.52
C VAL A 11 8.39 -3.25 1.47
N SER A 12 8.34 -3.84 2.66
CA SER A 12 9.49 -3.87 3.57
C SER A 12 9.64 -5.25 4.21
N ILE A 13 10.85 -5.80 4.13
CA ILE A 13 11.17 -7.16 4.56
C ILE A 13 12.49 -7.12 5.31
N SER A 14 12.53 -7.71 6.50
CA SER A 14 13.80 -7.99 7.19
C SER A 14 14.25 -9.41 6.85
N LEU A 15 15.52 -9.59 6.51
CA LEU A 15 16.17 -10.87 6.27
C LEU A 15 17.36 -10.98 7.23
N MET A 16 17.49 -12.10 7.93
CA MET A 16 18.53 -12.31 8.95
C MET A 16 19.64 -13.23 8.43
N GLU A 17 20.88 -12.96 8.87
CA GLU A 17 22.09 -13.75 8.62
C GLU A 17 22.30 -13.99 7.13
N THR A 18 22.50 -12.88 6.41
CA THR A 18 22.54 -12.89 4.95
C THR A 18 23.55 -11.87 4.42
N GLN A 19 24.02 -12.10 3.20
CA GLN A 19 24.99 -11.25 2.53
C GLN A 19 24.35 -10.60 1.31
N PHE A 20 24.67 -9.33 1.09
CA PHE A 20 24.04 -8.51 0.06
C PHE A 20 24.15 -9.11 -1.36
N PRO A 21 25.33 -9.58 -1.83
CA PRO A 21 25.45 -10.17 -3.17
C PRO A 21 24.55 -11.40 -3.39
N MET A 22 24.41 -12.25 -2.36
CA MET A 22 23.53 -13.42 -2.41
C MET A 22 22.06 -13.02 -2.47
N LEU A 23 21.65 -12.02 -1.68
CA LEU A 23 20.27 -11.51 -1.68
C LEU A 23 19.87 -10.95 -3.03
N VAL A 24 20.71 -10.10 -3.62
CA VAL A 24 20.44 -9.49 -4.92
C VAL A 24 20.35 -10.55 -5.99
N SER A 25 21.34 -11.44 -6.08
CA SER A 25 21.35 -12.52 -7.09
C SER A 25 20.12 -13.42 -6.99
N TYR A 26 19.65 -13.71 -5.78
CA TYR A 26 18.50 -14.58 -5.57
C TYR A 26 17.15 -13.88 -5.80
N LEU A 27 16.94 -12.72 -5.16
CA LEU A 27 15.67 -11.99 -5.21
C LEU A 27 15.50 -11.18 -6.51
N PHE A 28 16.60 -10.64 -7.04
CA PHE A 28 16.64 -9.74 -8.19
C PHE A 28 17.73 -10.14 -9.20
N PRO A 29 17.66 -11.33 -9.83
CA PRO A 29 18.70 -11.80 -10.74
C PRO A 29 19.00 -10.82 -11.90
N SER A 30 17.98 -10.11 -12.38
CA SER A 30 18.13 -9.12 -13.46
C SER A 30 18.85 -7.85 -13.04
N LEU A 31 18.94 -7.56 -11.73
CA LEU A 31 19.58 -6.36 -11.20
C LEU A 31 21.00 -6.62 -10.67
N GLN A 32 21.55 -7.82 -10.87
CA GLN A 32 22.86 -8.19 -10.33
C GLN A 32 24.02 -7.37 -10.91
N HIS A 33 23.81 -6.81 -12.11
CA HIS A 33 24.79 -5.99 -12.83
C HIS A 33 24.46 -4.49 -12.81
N ASP A 34 23.45 -4.08 -12.04
CA ASP A 34 23.17 -2.67 -11.83
C ASP A 34 24.31 -2.01 -11.02
N ASP A 35 24.41 -0.68 -11.15
CA ASP A 35 25.35 0.12 -10.38
C ASP A 35 24.89 0.24 -8.92
N TRP A 36 25.23 -0.77 -8.11
CA TRP A 36 24.98 -0.76 -6.67
C TRP A 36 26.05 0.03 -5.93
N VAL A 37 25.62 0.98 -5.12
CA VAL A 37 26.49 1.81 -4.31
C VAL A 37 26.18 1.60 -2.83
N GLU A 38 27.24 1.44 -2.02
CA GLU A 38 27.15 1.53 -0.57
C GLU A 38 27.20 3.00 -0.14
N CYS A 39 26.23 3.42 0.67
CA CYS A 39 26.22 4.77 1.23
C CYS A 39 25.59 4.80 2.62
N GLN A 40 25.76 5.94 3.31
CA GLN A 40 25.18 6.17 4.63
C GLN A 40 23.65 6.18 4.58
N SER A 41 23.04 5.66 5.64
CA SER A 41 21.59 5.55 5.86
C SER A 41 21.25 6.00 7.28
N GLY A 42 20.02 6.44 7.52
CA GLY A 42 19.53 6.83 8.85
C GLY A 42 18.14 6.29 9.13
N ILE A 43 17.85 5.05 8.71
CA ILE A 43 16.50 4.49 8.74
C ILE A 43 16.43 3.35 9.76
N LYS A 44 15.56 3.49 10.77
CA LYS A 44 15.17 2.42 11.71
C LYS A 44 16.36 1.72 12.40
N GLY A 45 17.42 2.45 12.71
CA GLY A 45 18.61 1.91 13.36
C GLY A 45 19.62 1.26 12.40
N PHE A 46 19.41 1.35 11.08
CA PHE A 46 20.39 0.98 10.08
C PHE A 46 21.13 2.23 9.58
N ASP A 47 22.46 2.20 9.69
CA ASP A 47 23.39 3.30 9.41
C ASP A 47 23.97 3.23 7.98
N LYS A 48 23.81 2.11 7.28
CA LYS A 48 24.27 1.92 5.89
C LYS A 48 23.18 1.38 4.99
N GLN A 49 23.37 1.54 3.68
CA GLN A 49 22.55 0.92 2.66
C GLN A 49 23.33 0.58 1.40
N TYR A 50 22.91 -0.49 0.73
CA TYR A 50 23.18 -0.71 -0.69
C TYR A 50 21.98 -0.24 -1.51
N THR A 51 22.24 0.53 -2.57
CA THR A 51 21.17 1.05 -3.46
C THR A 51 21.64 1.22 -4.90
N ASN A 52 20.74 1.00 -5.85
CA ASN A 52 20.84 1.41 -7.26
C ASN A 52 19.85 2.57 -7.52
N ASP A 53 19.77 3.53 -6.59
CA ASP A 53 18.74 4.59 -6.45
C ASP A 53 17.28 4.14 -6.22
N LYS A 54 16.88 2.98 -6.76
CA LYS A 54 15.50 2.49 -6.75
C LYS A 54 15.27 1.51 -5.61
N VAL A 55 16.01 0.42 -5.58
CA VAL A 55 15.92 -0.66 -4.59
C VAL A 55 16.94 -0.42 -3.50
N ARG A 56 16.54 -0.59 -2.23
CA ARG A 56 17.39 -0.30 -1.07
C ARG A 56 17.44 -1.47 -0.10
N PHE A 57 18.66 -1.86 0.26
CA PHE A 57 18.93 -2.79 1.36
C PHE A 57 19.65 -2.03 2.46
N HIS A 58 18.96 -1.77 3.56
CA HIS A 58 19.56 -1.12 4.73
C HIS A 58 20.20 -2.16 5.64
N PHE A 59 21.37 -1.86 6.19
CA PHE A 59 22.11 -2.74 7.09
C PHE A 59 22.93 -1.91 8.09
N SER A 60 23.51 -2.59 9.08
CA SER A 60 24.49 -2.03 10.00
C SER A 60 25.50 -3.11 10.35
N ASP A 61 26.76 -2.72 10.56
CA ASP A 61 27.84 -3.67 10.86
C ASP A 61 27.58 -4.44 12.17
N GLU A 62 26.80 -3.85 13.08
CA GLU A 62 26.43 -4.45 14.37
C GLU A 62 25.21 -5.38 14.29
N SER A 63 24.59 -5.53 13.11
CA SER A 63 23.38 -6.31 12.94
C SER A 63 23.51 -7.34 11.81
N PRO A 64 23.19 -8.62 12.06
CA PRO A 64 23.10 -9.61 10.98
C PRO A 64 21.84 -9.43 10.11
N THR A 65 21.04 -8.38 10.35
CA THR A 65 19.79 -8.14 9.63
C THR A 65 19.99 -7.18 8.47
N GLN A 66 19.49 -7.56 7.30
CA GLN A 66 19.28 -6.64 6.19
C GLN A 66 17.79 -6.30 6.05
N LEU A 67 17.48 -5.03 5.86
CA LEU A 67 16.14 -4.52 5.63
C LEU A 67 15.98 -4.09 4.17
N LEU A 68 15.28 -4.92 3.40
CA LEU A 68 14.83 -4.54 2.06
C LEU A 68 13.68 -3.54 2.16
N ILE A 69 13.78 -2.43 1.44
CA ILE A 69 12.72 -1.45 1.22
C ILE A 69 12.49 -1.25 -0.27
N LEU A 70 11.26 -1.53 -0.70
CA LEU A 70 10.75 -1.19 -2.02
C LEU A 70 9.71 -0.08 -1.84
N SER A 71 10.07 1.16 -2.22
CA SER A 71 9.12 2.28 -2.27
C SER A 71 8.16 2.14 -3.45
N GLY A 72 7.13 2.99 -3.57
CA GLY A 72 6.23 2.96 -4.74
C GLY A 72 6.98 3.11 -6.06
N GLY A 73 7.99 4.00 -6.09
CA GLY A 73 8.88 4.14 -7.24
C GLY A 73 9.71 2.89 -7.52
N ALA A 74 10.20 2.21 -6.48
CA ALA A 74 10.92 0.94 -6.62
C ALA A 74 9.99 -0.18 -7.13
N CYS A 75 8.75 -0.25 -6.63
CA CYS A 75 7.75 -1.18 -7.13
C CYS A 75 7.48 -0.95 -8.62
N ARG A 76 7.31 0.31 -9.06
CA ARG A 76 7.14 0.65 -10.48
C ARG A 76 8.37 0.28 -11.31
N TYR A 77 9.57 0.52 -10.78
CA TYR A 77 10.83 0.17 -11.44
C TYR A 77 10.94 -1.34 -11.67
N LEU A 78 10.61 -2.12 -10.64
CA LEU A 78 10.64 -3.58 -10.72
C LEU A 78 9.57 -4.15 -11.63
N GLU A 79 8.41 -3.51 -11.73
CA GLU A 79 7.32 -3.88 -12.63
C GLU A 79 7.61 -3.54 -14.10
N THR A 80 8.79 -3.93 -14.55
CA THR A 80 9.25 -3.97 -15.94
C THR A 80 9.44 -5.43 -16.36
N ASP A 81 9.61 -5.67 -17.67
CA ASP A 81 9.63 -6.96 -18.37
C ASP A 81 9.74 -8.24 -17.49
N ASN A 82 8.67 -9.04 -17.48
CA ASN A 82 8.51 -10.34 -16.81
C ASN A 82 8.53 -10.34 -15.27
N TRP A 83 8.38 -9.19 -14.60
CA TRP A 83 8.20 -9.17 -13.14
C TRP A 83 6.92 -9.86 -12.69
N SER A 84 7.03 -10.63 -11.61
CA SER A 84 5.91 -11.26 -10.92
C SER A 84 6.04 -11.05 -9.41
N TRP A 85 5.08 -10.35 -8.82
CA TRP A 85 5.01 -10.23 -7.37
C TRP A 85 4.79 -11.58 -6.68
N GLN A 86 4.03 -12.48 -7.32
CA GLN A 86 3.81 -13.81 -6.79
C GLN A 86 5.12 -14.59 -6.71
N LEU A 87 5.92 -14.59 -7.78
CA LEU A 87 7.22 -15.26 -7.80
C LEU A 87 8.21 -14.61 -6.84
N PHE A 88 8.25 -13.27 -6.77
CA PHE A 88 9.08 -12.55 -5.81
C PHE A 88 8.77 -12.99 -4.37
N PHE A 89 7.49 -12.98 -3.97
CA PHE A 89 7.13 -13.40 -2.62
C PHE A 89 7.36 -14.90 -2.38
N LYS A 90 7.15 -15.77 -3.38
CA LYS A 90 7.53 -17.19 -3.29
C LYS A 90 9.02 -17.36 -2.98
N LYS A 91 9.89 -16.60 -3.68
CA LYS A 91 11.33 -16.59 -3.39
C LYS A 91 11.62 -16.15 -1.96
N VAL A 92 10.97 -15.09 -1.49
CA VAL A 92 11.12 -14.62 -0.09
C VAL A 92 10.74 -15.72 0.91
N PHE A 93 9.61 -16.43 0.72
CA PHE A 93 9.23 -17.55 1.58
C PHE A 93 10.26 -18.69 1.54
N ALA A 94 10.90 -18.92 0.40
CA ALA A 94 11.90 -19.95 0.20
C ALA A 94 13.32 -19.55 0.62
N CYS A 95 13.56 -18.30 1.06
CA CYS A 95 14.91 -17.83 1.46
C CYS A 95 15.57 -18.73 2.51
N LYS A 96 14.79 -19.26 3.46
CA LYS A 96 15.29 -20.17 4.50
C LYS A 96 15.74 -21.51 3.93
N THR A 97 14.90 -22.14 3.13
CA THR A 97 15.21 -23.44 2.52
C THR A 97 16.30 -23.34 1.45
N ALA A 98 16.44 -22.18 0.81
CA ALA A 98 17.48 -21.89 -0.17
C ALA A 98 18.83 -21.48 0.46
N GLY A 99 18.95 -21.43 1.79
CA GLY A 99 20.18 -21.02 2.48
C GLY A 99 20.54 -19.54 2.30
N ILE A 100 19.59 -18.70 1.88
CA ILE A 100 19.81 -17.27 1.59
C ILE A 100 19.73 -16.43 2.86
N ALA A 101 18.84 -16.78 3.78
CA ALA A 101 18.65 -16.11 5.07
C ALA A 101 18.08 -17.11 6.07
N THR A 102 18.49 -17.07 7.33
CA THR A 102 17.98 -18.02 8.34
C THR A 102 16.55 -17.71 8.79
N TYR A 103 16.14 -16.45 8.65
CA TYR A 103 14.79 -16.00 8.91
C TYR A 103 14.43 -14.78 8.04
N PHE A 104 13.14 -14.61 7.74
CA PHE A 104 12.61 -13.40 7.12
C PHE A 104 11.35 -12.93 7.84
N ARG A 105 11.05 -11.63 7.74
CA ARG A 105 9.81 -11.03 8.24
C ARG A 105 9.27 -9.98 7.29
N ILE A 106 8.07 -10.20 6.77
CA ILE A 106 7.29 -9.21 6.02
C ILE A 106 6.79 -8.13 7.00
N LYS A 107 7.48 -6.99 7.04
CA LYS A 107 7.21 -5.90 7.99
C LYS A 107 6.05 -5.01 7.53
N ARG A 108 5.97 -4.74 6.23
CA ARG A 108 4.97 -3.82 5.66
C ARG A 108 4.68 -4.12 4.20
N LEU A 109 3.41 -3.97 3.82
CA LEU A 109 2.91 -3.96 2.47
C LEU A 109 1.93 -2.79 2.33
N ASP A 110 2.13 -1.92 1.35
CA ASP A 110 1.13 -0.93 0.96
C ASP A 110 0.52 -1.33 -0.38
N ILE A 111 -0.80 -1.19 -0.47
CA ILE A 111 -1.58 -1.48 -1.68
C ILE A 111 -2.23 -0.18 -2.11
N ALA A 112 -2.01 0.25 -3.35
CA ALA A 112 -2.66 1.41 -3.93
C ALA A 112 -3.88 0.97 -4.75
N ILE A 113 -4.97 1.72 -4.61
CA ILE A 113 -6.16 1.67 -5.46
C ILE A 113 -6.21 3.03 -6.18
N ASP A 114 -5.94 2.99 -7.48
CA ASP A 114 -5.94 4.18 -8.34
C ASP A 114 -7.27 4.33 -9.06
N GLU A 115 -7.88 5.51 -8.92
CA GLU A 115 -9.21 5.80 -9.44
C GLU A 115 -9.19 6.81 -10.60
N SER A 116 -8.05 6.94 -11.29
CA SER A 116 -7.87 7.88 -12.39
C SER A 116 -8.92 7.65 -13.48
N GLY A 117 -9.75 8.67 -13.73
CA GLY A 117 -10.84 8.62 -14.70
C GLY A 117 -11.94 7.57 -14.43
N SER A 118 -12.02 7.01 -13.22
CA SER A 118 -13.15 6.18 -12.78
C SER A 118 -14.40 7.05 -12.54
N SER A 119 -15.57 6.53 -12.91
CA SER A 119 -16.87 7.18 -12.61
C SER A 119 -17.26 7.08 -11.12
N ILE A 120 -16.63 6.16 -10.38
CA ILE A 120 -16.85 5.96 -8.95
C ILE A 120 -15.51 6.20 -8.24
N GLN A 121 -15.49 7.18 -7.35
CA GLN A 121 -14.27 7.64 -6.67
C GLN A 121 -14.52 7.84 -5.18
N LEU A 122 -13.64 7.32 -4.33
CA LEU A 122 -13.65 7.54 -2.89
C LEU A 122 -12.73 8.72 -2.56
N LYS A 123 -13.34 9.84 -2.16
CA LYS A 123 -12.63 11.12 -1.99
C LYS A 123 -12.62 11.57 -0.53
N PRO A 124 -11.59 12.31 -0.07
CA PRO A 124 -11.53 12.80 1.30
C PRO A 124 -12.75 13.64 1.71
N HIS A 125 -13.23 14.53 0.84
CA HIS A 125 -14.44 15.31 1.11
C HIS A 125 -15.71 14.46 1.21
N THR A 126 -15.74 13.29 0.56
CA THR A 126 -16.86 12.36 0.68
C THR A 126 -16.82 11.70 2.05
N ILE A 127 -15.63 11.32 2.55
CA ILE A 127 -15.48 10.83 3.94
C ILE A 127 -15.94 11.90 4.94
N ASP A 128 -15.47 13.14 4.81
CA ASP A 128 -15.83 14.24 5.72
C ASP A 128 -17.35 14.46 5.76
N ARG A 129 -18.01 14.46 4.59
CA ARG A 129 -19.47 14.58 4.50
C ARG A 129 -20.20 13.45 5.24
N TYR A 130 -19.83 12.19 5.00
CA TYR A 130 -20.47 11.04 5.64
C TYR A 130 -20.17 10.98 7.15
N LEU A 131 -18.99 11.43 7.57
CA LEU A 131 -18.62 11.55 8.97
C LEU A 131 -19.51 12.58 9.68
N LYS A 132 -19.67 13.77 9.11
CA LYS A 132 -20.54 14.85 9.64
C LYS A 132 -22.01 14.43 9.71
N GLN A 133 -22.45 13.58 8.79
CA GLN A 133 -23.79 13.00 8.80
C GLN A 133 -23.98 11.87 9.82
N GLY A 134 -22.91 11.40 10.48
CA GLY A 134 -23.00 10.31 11.46
C GLY A 134 -23.30 8.94 10.86
N VAL A 135 -22.99 8.72 9.58
CA VAL A 135 -23.35 7.49 8.83
C VAL A 135 -22.14 6.66 8.41
N ILE A 136 -21.01 6.83 9.11
CA ILE A 136 -19.84 5.96 8.97
C ILE A 136 -19.85 4.93 10.09
N THR A 137 -19.67 3.66 9.72
CA THR A 137 -19.28 2.62 10.68
C THR A 137 -17.90 2.09 10.31
N SER A 138 -17.04 1.91 11.31
CA SER A 138 -15.64 1.55 11.10
C SER A 138 -15.11 0.70 12.26
N ARG A 139 -14.10 -0.13 11.98
CA ARG A 139 -13.27 -0.74 13.02
C ARG A 139 -12.12 0.17 13.45
N ALA A 140 -11.85 1.24 12.72
CA ALA A 140 -10.95 2.30 13.15
C ALA A 140 -11.69 3.22 14.13
N THR A 141 -10.98 3.71 15.14
CA THR A 141 -11.53 4.58 16.18
C THR A 141 -11.41 6.06 15.85
N SER A 142 -10.62 6.42 14.83
CA SER A 142 -10.35 7.82 14.46
C SER A 142 -10.17 7.97 12.96
N ILE A 143 -10.55 9.15 12.47
CA ILE A 143 -10.25 9.64 11.13
C ILE A 143 -9.49 10.96 11.29
N LEU A 144 -8.32 11.07 10.64
CA LEU A 144 -7.52 12.29 10.63
C LEU A 144 -7.60 12.93 9.25
N PHE A 145 -8.06 14.18 9.17
CA PHE A 145 -8.00 14.99 7.95
C PHE A 145 -6.78 15.90 7.99
N LEU A 146 -6.00 15.92 6.90
CA LEU A 146 -4.92 16.87 6.69
C LEU A 146 -5.30 17.79 5.54
N ASN A 147 -5.32 19.09 5.83
CA ASN A 147 -5.62 20.15 4.87
C ASN A 147 -4.34 20.95 4.61
N GLU A 148 -3.77 20.79 3.43
CA GLU A 148 -2.62 21.56 2.99
C GLU A 148 -3.08 22.89 2.40
N LYS A 149 -2.41 23.98 2.75
CA LYS A 149 -2.65 25.31 2.21
C LYS A 149 -1.33 25.93 1.79
N LYS A 150 -1.27 26.50 0.57
CA LYS A 150 -0.11 27.28 0.15
C LYS A 150 -0.27 28.72 0.61
N ILE A 151 0.70 29.21 1.38
CA ILE A 151 0.73 30.58 1.91
C ILE A 151 0.71 31.60 0.77
N ALA A 152 1.59 31.43 -0.23
CA ALA A 152 1.72 32.37 -1.36
C ALA A 152 0.44 32.48 -2.20
N ALA A 153 -0.27 31.36 -2.40
CA ALA A 153 -1.50 31.31 -3.20
C ALA A 153 -2.77 31.55 -2.38
N ARG A 154 -2.65 31.67 -1.04
CA ARG A 154 -3.75 31.80 -0.07
C ARG A 154 -4.91 30.81 -0.31
N CYS A 155 -4.61 29.62 -0.83
CA CYS A 155 -5.60 28.63 -1.21
C CYS A 155 -5.29 27.25 -0.60
N SER A 156 -6.34 26.44 -0.45
CA SER A 156 -6.21 25.02 -0.11
C SER A 156 -5.61 24.27 -1.29
N THR A 157 -4.52 23.56 -1.08
CA THR A 157 -3.79 22.82 -2.11
C THR A 157 -3.92 21.33 -1.99
N GLY A 158 -4.70 20.82 -1.03
CA GLY A 158 -5.00 19.41 -0.94
C GLY A 158 -5.73 19.07 0.34
N ILE A 159 -6.65 18.11 0.24
CA ILE A 159 -7.24 17.44 1.40
C ILE A 159 -6.85 15.97 1.29
N SER A 160 -6.38 15.41 2.39
CA SER A 160 -6.18 13.97 2.53
C SER A 160 -6.77 13.48 3.84
N CYS A 161 -7.08 12.18 3.93
CA CYS A 161 -7.56 11.62 5.19
C CYS A 161 -7.02 10.23 5.47
N TYR A 162 -6.72 9.97 6.73
CA TYR A 162 -6.37 8.66 7.27
C TYR A 162 -7.56 8.07 8.00
N ILE A 163 -7.95 6.84 7.67
CA ILE A 163 -8.90 6.02 8.44
C ILE A 163 -8.09 5.08 9.32
N GLY A 164 -8.03 5.39 10.62
CA GLY A 164 -7.14 4.75 11.59
C GLY A 164 -5.82 5.49 11.79
N GLN A 165 -5.09 5.11 12.84
CA GLN A 165 -3.85 5.78 13.22
C GLN A 165 -2.66 5.34 12.34
N ARG A 166 -1.78 6.28 12.01
CA ARG A 166 -0.57 6.03 11.21
C ARG A 166 0.42 5.07 11.87
N SER A 167 0.43 4.97 13.20
CA SER A 167 1.24 4.04 13.98
C SER A 167 0.63 2.63 14.06
N SER A 168 -0.64 2.47 13.71
CA SER A 168 -1.35 1.20 13.86
C SER A 168 -0.84 0.12 12.91
N LYS A 169 -1.20 -1.15 13.17
CA LYS A 169 -0.82 -2.25 12.29
C LYS A 169 -1.45 -2.17 10.91
N ALA A 170 -2.53 -1.41 10.73
CA ALA A 170 -3.08 -1.16 9.40
C ALA A 170 -4.04 0.03 9.37
N TYR A 171 -4.02 0.80 8.28
CA TYR A 171 -4.90 1.96 8.07
C TYR A 171 -5.13 2.20 6.57
N ILE A 172 -6.12 3.04 6.25
CA ILE A 172 -6.40 3.50 4.88
C ILE A 172 -6.02 4.98 4.77
N PHE A 173 -5.36 5.37 3.68
CA PHE A 173 -5.02 6.76 3.38
C PHE A 173 -5.62 7.15 2.04
N ILE A 174 -6.34 8.26 2.00
CA ILE A 174 -7.11 8.70 0.83
C ILE A 174 -6.68 10.12 0.50
N TYR A 175 -6.28 10.36 -0.75
CA TYR A 175 -5.77 11.66 -1.17
C TYR A 175 -5.89 11.85 -2.69
N ASP A 176 -5.72 13.10 -3.12
CA ASP A 176 -5.62 13.47 -4.54
C ASP A 176 -4.18 13.23 -5.02
N LYS A 177 -3.96 12.07 -5.64
CA LYS A 177 -2.65 11.65 -6.17
C LYS A 177 -2.22 12.52 -7.35
N GLY A 178 -3.17 12.92 -8.19
CA GLY A 178 -2.89 13.82 -9.30
C GLY A 178 -2.31 15.12 -8.79
N LEU A 179 -2.93 15.73 -7.78
CA LEU A 179 -2.45 16.96 -7.17
C LEU A 179 -1.09 16.81 -6.49
N GLU A 180 -0.85 15.69 -5.80
CA GLU A 180 0.47 15.35 -5.22
C GLU A 180 1.56 15.25 -6.29
N GLN A 181 1.22 14.77 -7.48
CA GLN A 181 2.12 14.68 -8.64
C GLN A 181 2.17 15.96 -9.49
N GLY A 182 1.59 17.08 -9.01
CA GLY A 182 1.58 18.36 -9.72
C GLY A 182 0.57 18.47 -10.86
N MET A 183 -0.36 17.52 -11.00
CA MET A 183 -1.47 17.59 -11.95
C MET A 183 -2.61 18.47 -11.43
N LYS A 184 -3.57 18.78 -12.31
CA LYS A 184 -4.82 19.46 -11.90
C LYS A 184 -5.60 18.59 -10.91
N ALA A 185 -6.10 19.23 -9.85
CA ALA A 185 -6.91 18.58 -8.82
C ALA A 185 -8.13 17.84 -9.39
N GLY A 186 -8.52 16.75 -8.75
CA GLY A 186 -9.70 15.94 -9.07
C GLY A 186 -9.52 14.95 -10.22
N ARG A 187 -8.34 14.91 -10.86
CA ARG A 187 -8.08 13.99 -11.98
C ARG A 187 -7.78 12.57 -11.52
N TRP A 188 -7.11 12.42 -10.38
CA TRP A 188 -6.62 11.13 -9.92
C TRP A 188 -6.63 11.08 -8.40
N TYR A 189 -7.57 10.31 -7.85
CA TYR A 189 -7.58 9.95 -6.44
C TYR A 189 -6.93 8.59 -6.24
N ARG A 190 -6.22 8.44 -5.12
CA ARG A 190 -5.62 7.19 -4.69
C ARG A 190 -6.06 6.86 -3.27
N ASN A 191 -6.36 5.58 -3.05
CA ASN A 191 -6.55 5.01 -1.73
C ASN A 191 -5.42 4.02 -1.46
N GLU A 192 -4.62 4.27 -0.43
CA GLU A 192 -3.57 3.36 0.01
C GLU A 192 -4.04 2.57 1.24
N ILE A 193 -3.93 1.26 1.17
CA ILE A 193 -4.08 0.38 2.31
C ILE A 193 -2.70 0.02 2.81
N ARG A 194 -2.31 0.60 3.95
CA ARG A 194 -1.05 0.26 4.61
C ARG A 194 -1.29 -0.90 5.56
N LEU A 195 -0.59 -2.00 5.34
CA LEU A 195 -0.57 -3.18 6.20
C LEU A 195 0.82 -3.32 6.80
N ARG A 196 0.89 -3.57 8.10
CA ARG A 196 2.09 -4.01 8.81
C ARG A 196 1.83 -5.40 9.38
N ASP A 197 2.83 -6.00 10.00
CA ASP A 197 2.69 -7.22 10.80
C ASP A 197 1.30 -7.36 11.47
N PRO A 198 0.75 -8.57 11.69
CA PRO A 198 0.84 -9.75 10.83
C PRO A 198 -0.04 -9.61 9.57
N PHE A 199 -0.72 -8.47 9.36
CA PHE A 199 -1.63 -8.29 8.23
C PHE A 199 -0.89 -8.26 6.88
N ALA A 200 0.29 -7.65 6.84
CA ALA A 200 1.14 -7.68 5.65
C ALA A 200 1.52 -9.11 5.27
N LEU A 201 1.96 -9.92 6.23
CA LEU A 201 2.29 -11.34 6.01
C LEU A 201 1.08 -12.13 5.49
N LYS A 202 -0.11 -11.96 6.10
CA LYS A 202 -1.33 -12.66 5.66
C LYS A 202 -1.72 -12.30 4.23
N MET A 203 -1.58 -11.03 3.84
CA MET A 203 -1.87 -10.60 2.48
C MET A 203 -0.85 -11.17 1.49
N VAL A 204 0.45 -11.10 1.80
CA VAL A 204 1.52 -11.66 0.98
C VAL A 204 1.37 -13.18 0.80
N ASP A 205 1.08 -13.89 1.88
CA ASP A 205 0.78 -15.34 1.85
C ASP A 205 -0.43 -15.65 0.95
N SER A 206 -1.48 -14.82 0.99
CA SER A 206 -2.63 -14.98 0.10
C SER A 206 -2.28 -14.74 -1.37
N ILE A 207 -1.45 -13.72 -1.66
CA ILE A 207 -0.93 -13.45 -3.01
C ILE A 207 -0.15 -14.66 -3.53
N VAL A 208 0.69 -15.27 -2.68
CA VAL A 208 1.49 -16.44 -3.05
C VAL A 208 0.62 -17.65 -3.38
N ARG A 209 -0.44 -17.89 -2.59
CA ARG A 209 -1.39 -19.00 -2.81
C ARG A 209 -2.23 -18.80 -4.06
N ASP A 210 -2.90 -17.64 -4.19
CA ASP A 210 -3.75 -17.33 -5.32
C ASP A 210 -3.83 -15.82 -5.58
N PRO A 211 -3.04 -15.28 -6.53
CA PRO A 211 -3.05 -13.85 -6.84
C PRO A 211 -4.36 -13.39 -7.53
N ARG A 212 -5.23 -14.32 -7.96
CA ARG A 212 -6.54 -13.99 -8.54
C ARG A 212 -7.51 -13.46 -7.49
N LEU A 213 -7.31 -13.83 -6.22
CA LEU A 213 -8.13 -13.34 -5.12
C LEU A 213 -7.69 -11.97 -4.59
N PHE A 214 -6.62 -11.37 -5.14
CA PHE A 214 -6.05 -10.14 -4.60
C PHE A 214 -7.07 -8.99 -4.52
N GLY A 215 -7.81 -8.70 -5.59
CA GLY A 215 -8.85 -7.66 -5.58
C GLY A 215 -9.95 -7.94 -4.57
N VAL A 216 -10.43 -9.18 -4.49
CA VAL A 216 -11.45 -9.60 -3.52
C VAL A 216 -10.98 -9.35 -2.09
N LEU A 217 -9.76 -9.75 -1.75
CA LEU A 217 -9.17 -9.58 -0.41
C LEU A 217 -8.98 -8.10 -0.06
N VAL A 218 -8.56 -7.28 -1.03
CA VAL A 218 -8.45 -5.82 -0.88
C VAL A 218 -9.82 -5.21 -0.62
N ALA A 219 -10.84 -5.55 -1.42
CA ALA A 219 -12.22 -5.07 -1.25
C ALA A 219 -12.79 -5.45 0.12
N GLU A 220 -12.61 -6.70 0.55
CA GLU A 220 -13.03 -7.16 1.87
C GLU A 220 -12.34 -6.39 3.00
N TYR A 221 -11.04 -6.13 2.87
CA TYR A 221 -10.31 -5.35 3.85
C TYR A 221 -10.90 -3.95 3.99
N VAL A 222 -11.10 -3.24 2.87
CA VAL A 222 -11.71 -1.91 2.83
C VAL A 222 -13.11 -1.94 3.43
N ARG A 223 -13.96 -2.89 3.04
CA ARG A 223 -15.33 -3.07 3.56
C ARG A 223 -15.37 -3.25 5.08
N ARG A 224 -14.42 -3.97 5.65
CA ARG A 224 -14.35 -4.18 7.12
C ARG A 224 -13.84 -2.95 7.86
N ARG A 225 -13.09 -2.06 7.21
CA ARG A 225 -12.46 -0.89 7.84
C ARG A 225 -13.21 0.41 7.59
N LEU A 226 -13.97 0.52 6.52
CA LEU A 226 -14.77 1.69 6.21
C LEU A 226 -16.12 1.25 5.64
N GLN A 227 -17.20 1.70 6.25
CA GLN A 227 -18.56 1.41 5.80
C GLN A 227 -19.33 2.72 5.74
N LEU A 228 -19.58 3.17 4.52
CA LEU A 228 -20.43 4.33 4.26
C LEU A 228 -21.88 3.84 4.20
N ARG A 229 -22.66 4.14 5.24
CA ARG A 229 -24.04 3.70 5.38
C ARG A 229 -24.98 4.67 4.66
N SER A 230 -26.14 4.17 4.23
CA SER A 230 -27.13 4.99 3.53
C SER A 230 -27.65 6.10 4.45
N PRO A 231 -27.52 7.39 4.08
CA PRO A 231 -28.03 8.50 4.88
C PRO A 231 -29.56 8.62 4.81
N THR A 232 -30.18 8.06 3.78
CA THR A 232 -31.64 8.11 3.57
C THR A 232 -32.38 6.90 4.14
N SER A 233 -31.67 5.96 4.78
CA SER A 233 -32.32 4.81 5.42
C SER A 233 -33.11 5.22 6.65
N THR A 234 -34.32 4.68 6.79
CA THR A 234 -35.20 4.87 7.95
C THR A 234 -34.78 4.07 9.20
N ILE A 235 -33.80 3.16 9.07
CA ILE A 235 -33.31 2.35 10.19
C ILE A 235 -32.54 3.23 11.17
N LYS A 236 -33.03 3.34 12.41
CA LYS A 236 -32.43 4.18 13.46
C LYS A 236 -30.96 3.81 13.74
N GLU A 237 -30.69 2.52 13.92
CA GLU A 237 -29.38 1.97 14.23
C GLU A 237 -28.45 1.98 13.00
N VAL A 238 -27.43 2.84 13.00
CA VAL A 238 -26.56 3.09 11.84
C VAL A 238 -25.85 1.84 11.35
N ARG A 239 -25.38 0.94 12.25
CA ARG A 239 -24.70 -0.30 11.85
C ARG A 239 -25.60 -1.30 11.12
N ARG A 240 -26.92 -1.16 11.25
CA ARG A 240 -27.93 -2.00 10.57
C ARG A 240 -28.38 -1.41 9.23
N ARG A 241 -28.07 -0.14 8.95
CA ARG A 241 -28.36 0.48 7.65
C ARG A 241 -27.59 -0.24 6.54
N PRO A 242 -28.11 -0.33 5.31
CA PRO A 242 -27.34 -0.84 4.18
C PRO A 242 -26.15 0.09 3.86
N LEU A 243 -25.15 -0.42 3.15
CA LEU A 243 -24.14 0.44 2.52
C LEU A 243 -24.82 1.36 1.50
N VAL A 244 -24.29 2.56 1.32
CA VAL A 244 -24.75 3.42 0.22
C VAL A 244 -24.36 2.78 -1.12
N GLY A 245 -25.29 2.79 -2.08
CA GLY A 245 -25.17 1.99 -3.30
C GLY A 245 -23.90 2.24 -4.12
N TRP A 246 -23.44 3.50 -4.22
CA TRP A 246 -22.20 3.81 -4.94
C TRP A 246 -20.96 3.22 -4.25
N TYR A 247 -20.96 3.15 -2.91
CA TYR A 247 -19.86 2.57 -2.14
C TYR A 247 -19.87 1.04 -2.23
N GLY A 248 -21.05 0.43 -2.32
CA GLY A 248 -21.18 -0.99 -2.69
C GLY A 248 -20.49 -1.27 -4.03
N ARG A 249 -20.89 -0.55 -5.09
CA ARG A 249 -20.28 -0.67 -6.42
C ARG A 249 -18.79 -0.37 -6.45
N TYR A 250 -18.34 0.58 -5.64
CA TYR A 250 -16.91 0.88 -5.47
C TYR A 250 -16.13 -0.36 -4.99
N LEU A 251 -16.64 -1.04 -3.95
CA LEU A 251 -16.03 -2.27 -3.44
C LEU A 251 -16.08 -3.41 -4.47
N ASP A 252 -17.19 -3.53 -5.20
CA ASP A 252 -17.34 -4.54 -6.26
C ASP A 252 -16.33 -4.30 -7.40
N HIS A 253 -16.08 -3.06 -7.79
CA HIS A 253 -15.02 -2.73 -8.76
C HIS A 253 -13.61 -3.07 -8.26
N ILE A 254 -13.30 -2.83 -6.98
CA ILE A 254 -12.02 -3.27 -6.41
C ILE A 254 -11.91 -4.80 -6.50
N ALA A 255 -12.99 -5.52 -6.21
CA ALA A 255 -13.01 -6.98 -6.20
C ALA A 255 -12.74 -7.60 -7.58
N THR A 256 -13.07 -6.91 -8.67
CA THR A 256 -12.76 -7.36 -10.05
C THR A 256 -11.36 -6.98 -10.52
N CYS A 257 -10.62 -6.19 -9.75
CA CYS A 257 -9.27 -5.82 -10.10
C CYS A 257 -8.29 -6.98 -9.82
N GLU A 258 -7.33 -7.16 -10.71
CA GLU A 258 -6.29 -8.16 -10.57
C GLU A 258 -5.01 -7.53 -10.00
N LEU A 259 -4.18 -8.33 -9.33
CA LEU A 259 -2.82 -7.90 -9.01
C LEU A 259 -2.08 -7.64 -10.32
N SER A 260 -1.62 -6.40 -10.50
CA SER A 260 -0.77 -6.03 -11.61
C SER A 260 0.53 -6.85 -11.57
N TYR A 261 1.01 -7.34 -12.72
CA TYR A 261 2.27 -8.10 -12.87
C TYR A 261 2.29 -9.43 -12.10
N ARG A 262 1.61 -10.42 -12.71
CA ARG A 262 1.47 -11.81 -12.22
C ARG A 262 2.59 -12.71 -12.68
#